data_AF-A0A9X9YJS3-F1
#
_entry.id   AF-A0A9X9YJS3-F1
#
_cell.length_a   1.000
_cell.length_b   1.000
_cell.length_c   1.000
_cell.angle_alpha   90.00
_cell.angle_beta   90.00
_cell.angle_gamma   90.00
#
_symmetry.space_group_name_H-M   'P 1'
#
loop_
_entity.id
_entity.type
_entity.pdbx_description
1 polymer ?
#
loop_
_entity_poly.entity_id
_entity_poly.type
_entity_poly.pdbx_seq_one_letter_code
_entity_poly.pdbx_strand_id
1 'polypeptide(L)'
;MINIAECREHADLYKRLSGASGISKDRSDVRKNIARTYVGLAGQLDRLASLTRNEQRLGVMACFRPQWPSLIWGWPALRKEQFEVGVVLV
;
A
#
# COMPACT_ATOMS: atom_id res chain seq x y z
N MET A 1 -9.58 -8.75 -9.33
CA MET A 1 -8.24 -8.20 -9.04
C MET A 1 -7.85 -8.73 -7.68
N ILE A 2 -6.72 -9.43 -7.56
CA ILE A 2 -6.33 -10.03 -6.27
C ILE A 2 -6.01 -8.91 -5.27
N ASN A 3 -6.52 -9.01 -4.05
CA ASN A 3 -6.33 -7.99 -3.02
C ASN A 3 -5.25 -8.42 -1.99
N ILE A 4 -4.81 -7.46 -1.16
CA ILE A 4 -3.77 -7.69 -0.13
C ILE A 4 -4.22 -8.73 0.92
N ALA A 5 -5.48 -8.67 1.35
CA ALA A 5 -6.07 -9.60 2.32
C ALA A 5 -6.21 -11.01 1.75
N GLU A 6 -6.63 -11.17 0.50
CA GLU A 6 -6.68 -12.47 -0.20
C GLU A 6 -5.29 -13.10 -0.29
N CYS A 7 -4.26 -12.31 -0.59
CA CYS A 7 -2.88 -12.79 -0.60
C CYS A 7 -2.44 -13.30 0.79
N ARG A 8 -2.82 -12.59 1.87
CA ARG A 8 -2.52 -13.03 3.24
C ARG A 8 -3.28 -14.30 3.62
N GLU A 9 -4.56 -14.39 3.26
CA GLU A 9 -5.39 -15.56 3.50
C GLU A 9 -4.85 -16.81 2.79
N HIS A 10 -4.45 -16.67 1.52
CA HIS A 10 -3.79 -17.76 0.79
C HIS A 10 -2.45 -18.13 1.42
N ALA A 11 -1.65 -17.16 1.87
CA ALA A 11 -0.39 -17.46 2.55
C ALA A 11 -0.60 -18.30 3.82
N ASP A 12 -1.58 -17.92 4.65
CA ASP A 12 -1.91 -18.67 5.86
C ASP A 12 -2.49 -20.05 5.55
N LEU A 13 -3.35 -20.16 4.54
CA LEU A 13 -3.87 -21.45 4.05
C LEU A 13 -2.73 -22.40 3.68
N TYR A 14 -1.80 -21.96 2.81
CA TYR A 14 -0.68 -22.80 2.38
C TYR A 14 0.29 -23.12 3.52
N LYS A 15 0.44 -22.20 4.49
CA LYS A 15 1.22 -22.46 5.70
C LYS A 15 0.58 -23.56 6.56
N ARG A 16 -0.74 -23.54 6.76
CA ARG A 16 -1.48 -24.61 7.46
C ARG A 16 -1.39 -25.94 6.70
N LEU A 17 -1.54 -25.91 5.38
CA LEU A 17 -1.39 -27.10 4.52
C LEU A 17 0.04 -27.66 4.49
N SER A 18 1.05 -26.85 4.81
CA SER A 18 2.44 -27.32 4.94
C SER A 18 2.72 -28.07 6.25
N GLY A 19 1.88 -27.85 7.28
CA GLY A 19 1.97 -28.49 8.59
C GLY A 19 1.01 -29.66 8.79
N ALA A 20 0.19 -30.01 7.78
CA ALA A 20 -0.73 -31.14 7.88
C ALA A 20 0.07 -32.45 8.05
N SER A 21 -0.39 -33.35 8.92
CA SER A 21 0.26 -34.65 9.11
C SER A 21 0.08 -35.54 7.86
N GLY A 22 1.12 -36.25 7.44
CA GLY A 22 1.02 -37.24 6.34
C GLY A 22 1.38 -36.73 4.95
N ILE A 23 2.07 -35.59 4.84
CA ILE A 23 2.56 -35.03 3.57
C ILE A 23 4.07 -35.21 3.43
N SER A 24 4.51 -35.56 2.22
CA SER A 24 5.93 -35.62 1.89
C SER A 24 6.61 -34.28 2.13
N LYS A 25 7.86 -34.32 2.58
CA LYS A 25 8.70 -33.14 2.85
C LYS A 25 8.74 -32.18 1.67
N ASP A 26 8.90 -32.71 0.46
CA ASP A 26 8.93 -31.96 -0.79
C ASP A 26 7.64 -31.14 -1.00
N ARG A 27 6.48 -31.76 -0.79
CA ARG A 27 5.17 -31.09 -0.89
C ARG A 27 4.99 -30.01 0.18
N SER A 28 5.48 -30.25 1.39
CA SER A 28 5.50 -29.23 2.45
C SER A 28 6.34 -28.03 2.03
N ASP A 29 7.53 -28.26 1.47
CA ASP A 29 8.46 -27.20 1.11
C ASP A 29 7.96 -26.38 -0.09
N VAL A 30 7.33 -27.02 -1.08
CA VAL A 30 6.60 -26.32 -2.15
C VAL A 30 5.51 -25.41 -1.59
N ARG A 31 4.70 -25.89 -0.63
CA ARG A 31 3.65 -25.08 0.00
C ARG A 31 4.22 -23.90 0.79
N LYS A 32 5.35 -24.07 1.47
CA LYS A 32 6.05 -22.96 2.15
C LYS A 32 6.58 -21.93 1.16
N ASN A 33 7.11 -22.37 0.01
CA ASN A 33 7.52 -21.46 -1.07
C ASN A 33 6.33 -20.65 -1.58
N ILE A 34 5.21 -21.31 -1.87
CA ILE A 34 3.98 -20.64 -2.32
C ILE A 34 3.50 -19.62 -1.29
N ALA A 35 3.45 -19.99 0.00
CA ALA A 35 3.06 -19.07 1.07
C ALA A 35 3.96 -17.83 1.12
N ARG A 36 5.28 -18.00 0.98
CA ARG A 36 6.25 -16.88 0.93
C ARG A 36 5.99 -15.96 -0.27
N THR A 37 5.68 -16.52 -1.44
CA THR A 37 5.35 -15.73 -2.64
C THR A 37 4.11 -14.86 -2.41
N TYR A 38 3.06 -15.41 -1.81
CA TYR A 38 1.84 -14.65 -1.51
C TYR A 38 2.09 -13.52 -0.50
N VAL A 39 2.92 -13.75 0.53
CA VAL A 39 3.32 -12.68 1.47
C VAL A 39 4.10 -11.58 0.75
N GLY A 40 5.04 -11.97 -0.13
CA GLY A 40 5.81 -11.02 -0.93
C GLY A 40 4.91 -10.18 -1.85
N LEU A 41 3.95 -10.82 -2.52
CA LEU A 41 2.97 -10.15 -3.37
C LEU A 41 2.08 -9.19 -2.57
N ALA A 42 1.61 -9.60 -1.38
CA ALA A 42 0.84 -8.72 -0.50
C ALA A 42 1.62 -7.45 -0.12
N GLY A 43 2.92 -7.57 0.15
CA GLY A 43 3.80 -6.42 0.41
C GLY A 43 4.00 -5.52 -0.82
N GLN A 44 4.13 -6.10 -2.01
CA GLN A 44 4.22 -5.34 -3.25
C GLN A 44 2.92 -4.57 -3.54
N LEU A 45 1.76 -5.21 -3.32
CA LEU A 45 0.46 -4.58 -3.45
C LEU A 45 0.25 -3.45 -2.42
N ASP A 46 0.72 -3.62 -1.19
CA ASP A 46 0.68 -2.56 -0.17
C ASP A 46 1.56 -1.34 -0.55
N ARG A 47 2.74 -1.62 -1.11
CA ARG A 47 3.61 -0.57 -1.66
C ARG A 47 2.97 0.13 -2.86
N LEU A 48 2.33 -0.62 -3.76
CA LEU A 48 1.59 -0.06 -4.89
C LEU A 48 0.43 0.83 -4.41
N ALA A 49 -0.36 0.37 -3.45
CA ALA A 49 -1.43 1.15 -2.84
C ALA A 49 -0.90 2.43 -2.17
N SER A 50 0.27 2.35 -1.54
CA SER A 50 0.95 3.51 -0.96
C SER A 50 1.43 4.51 -2.02
N LEU A 51 1.98 4.03 -3.14
CA LEU A 51 2.37 4.89 -4.27
C LEU A 51 1.15 5.59 -4.88
N THR A 52 0.06 4.88 -5.11
CA THR A 52 -1.19 5.47 -5.62
C THR A 52 -1.74 6.55 -4.67
N ARG A 53 -1.71 6.32 -3.34
CA ARG A 53 -2.10 7.36 -2.37
C ARG A 53 -1.17 8.58 -2.40
N ASN A 54 0.13 8.37 -2.56
CA ASN A 54 1.10 9.46 -2.64
C ASN A 54 0.93 10.25 -3.95
N GLU A 55 0.67 9.58 -5.06
CA GLU A 55 0.33 10.21 -6.34
C GLU A 55 -0.96 11.02 -6.24
N GLN A 56 -2.00 10.48 -5.59
CA GLN A 56 -3.23 11.23 -5.32
C GLN A 56 -2.98 12.43 -4.42
N ARG A 57 -2.15 12.30 -3.37
CA ARG A 57 -1.80 13.41 -2.49
C ARG A 57 -1.01 14.50 -3.21
N LEU A 58 -0.09 14.13 -4.10
CA LEU A 58 0.65 15.05 -4.95
C LEU A 58 -0.23 15.65 -6.06
N GLY A 59 -1.18 14.90 -6.60
CA GLY A 59 -2.17 15.37 -7.56
C GLY A 59 -3.17 16.35 -6.95
N VAL A 60 -3.62 16.11 -5.72
CA VAL A 60 -4.45 17.04 -4.95
C VAL A 60 -3.64 18.29 -4.55
N MET A 61 -2.34 18.16 -4.25
CA MET A 61 -1.44 19.32 -4.14
C MET A 61 -1.21 20.04 -5.48
N ALA A 62 -1.20 19.33 -6.61
CA ALA A 62 -1.05 19.92 -7.94
C ALA A 62 -2.33 20.65 -8.41
N CYS A 63 -3.50 20.23 -7.95
CA CYS A 63 -4.77 20.96 -8.14
C CYS A 63 -4.91 22.16 -7.19
N PHE A 64 -4.17 22.21 -6.09
CA PHE A 64 -3.91 23.46 -5.38
C PHE A 64 -2.86 24.26 -6.17
N ARG A 65 -3.20 24.70 -7.38
CA ARG A 65 -2.42 25.68 -8.14
C ARG A 65 -2.79 27.03 -7.54
N PRO A 66 -2.00 27.63 -6.63
CA PRO A 66 -2.27 29.00 -6.31
C PRO A 66 -1.78 29.75 -7.55
N GLN A 67 -2.67 30.47 -8.24
CA GLN A 67 -2.27 31.43 -9.26
C GLN A 67 -1.46 32.53 -8.54
N TRP A 68 -0.22 32.24 -8.17
CA TRP A 68 0.70 33.24 -7.65
C TRP A 68 1.07 34.12 -8.84
N PRO A 69 0.76 35.43 -8.79
CA PRO A 69 1.25 36.36 -9.78
C PRO A 69 2.78 36.31 -9.69
N SER A 70 3.42 36.14 -10.84
CA SER A 70 4.86 36.29 -11.00
C SER A 70 5.24 37.63 -10.39
N LEU A 71 5.83 37.63 -9.20
CA LEU A 71 6.78 38.62 -8.66
C LEU A 71 6.90 38.49 -7.14
N ILE A 72 8.09 38.01 -6.74
CA ILE A 72 8.81 38.37 -5.51
C ILE A 72 8.28 37.76 -4.20
N TRP A 73 9.25 37.30 -3.40
CA TRP A 73 9.24 37.05 -1.95
C TRP A 73 9.38 35.59 -1.51
N GLY A 74 10.51 35.37 -0.84
CA GLY A 74 10.99 34.09 -0.35
C GLY A 74 10.05 33.41 0.62
N TRP A 75 10.12 32.09 0.58
CA TRP A 75 9.48 31.16 1.50
C TRP A 75 9.82 31.54 2.95
N PRO A 76 8.86 31.98 3.78
CA PRO A 76 9.06 32.04 5.22
C PRO A 76 8.52 30.76 5.84
N ALA A 77 9.23 30.33 6.88
CA ALA A 77 8.93 29.24 7.79
C ALA A 77 7.43 29.01 8.06
N LEU A 78 7.07 27.71 8.08
CA LEU A 78 6.06 27.08 8.95
C LEU A 78 5.23 28.04 9.81
N ARG A 79 3.96 28.25 9.42
CA ARG A 79 2.90 28.69 10.33
C ARG A 79 1.80 27.63 10.34
N LYS A 80 1.60 27.04 11.53
CA LYS A 80 0.44 26.21 11.90
C LYS A 80 -0.85 27.05 11.75
N GLU A 81 -2.01 26.39 11.63
CA GLU A 81 -3.33 26.92 11.20
C GLU A 81 -3.47 26.98 9.67
N GLN A 82 -4.29 26.20 8.96
CA GLN A 82 -5.46 25.43 9.35
C GLN A 82 -5.52 24.15 8.50
N PHE A 83 -5.59 23.00 9.19
CA PHE A 83 -6.08 21.76 8.62
C PHE A 83 -7.60 21.74 8.88
N GLU A 84 -8.40 22.39 8.03
CA GLU A 84 -9.80 21.94 7.87
C GLU A 84 -9.81 20.97 6.69
N VAL A 85 -9.74 19.69 7.06
CA VAL A 85 -9.81 18.57 6.12
C VAL A 85 -11.27 18.41 5.70
N GLY A 86 -11.65 19.06 4.61
CA GLY A 86 -12.87 18.72 3.88
C GLY A 86 -12.69 17.41 3.13
N VAL A 87 -12.72 16.27 3.83
CA VAL A 87 -12.94 14.96 3.20
C VAL A 87 -14.41 14.87 2.83
N VAL A 88 -14.77 15.25 1.59
CA VAL A 88 -16.04 14.81 1.01
C VAL A 88 -15.83 13.38 0.53
N LEU A 89 -16.30 12.45 1.35
CA LEU A 89 -16.40 11.03 1.03
C LEU A 89 -17.78 10.84 0.38
N VAL A 90 -17.80 10.68 -0.94
CA VAL A 90 -18.96 10.15 -1.70
C VAL A 90 -18.43 9.10 -2.67
#